data_AF-A0A2S6XCG1-F1
#
_entry.id   AF-A0A2S6XCG1-F1
#
_cell.length_a   1.000
_cell.length_b   1.000
_cell.length_c   1.000
_cell.angle_alpha   90.00
_cell.angle_beta   90.00
_cell.angle_gamma   90.00
#
_symmetry.space_group_name_H-M   'P 1'
#
loop_
_entity.id
_entity.type
_entity.pdbx_description
1 polymer ?
#
loop_
_entity_poly.entity_id
_entity_poly.type
_entity_poly.pdbx_seq_one_letter_code
_entity_poly.pdbx_strand_id
1 'polypeptide(L)'
;MTPAHDLRASATRPTVVTVREALAQLHDGKLRQASEPSISAEWSDHHKHVLLDSVLRGWPIGTLLVAREADGSRVLLDGQRRLAALEEFVRGDLLLDGKLTPPVRELRESDGKTYHALPQGLRTTIDDYPLVLLELNELPPAELRTAVLRLNPHGGLTEAGRMLVESGSFGEQVRVLVAAAADWGMGEERIGFGNVGLAYEDVISRVLVAVEAGSVQAAAVGSEQLNNRLRSADAVADHTRDEVADALKGLLSLPALDMPAVRFTKPTLLTWTLVMVHARRAFGAGAEHHLGYLLEWLEPERRKLAAELGPGAAPPLRSAFRELPYAALLERFNEVAAVGANTPEATVLRDAIGWLFLVATGGAPSRRVSPVPDVLRMYAALTSAGDAPFTEDRIDQVLWEDGALKSWGEWR
;
A
#
# COMPACT_ATOMS: atom_id res chain seq x y z
N MET A 1 38.61 -4.65 -11.98
CA MET A 1 37.96 -4.44 -13.31
C MET A 1 36.55 -4.96 -13.20
N THR A 2 35.58 -4.07 -12.98
CA THR A 2 34.15 -4.40 -12.98
C THR A 2 33.74 -4.71 -14.43
N PRO A 3 32.96 -5.77 -14.72
CA PRO A 3 32.54 -6.06 -16.08
C PRO A 3 31.75 -4.87 -16.64
N ALA A 4 32.04 -4.48 -17.87
CA ALA A 4 31.26 -3.46 -18.57
C ALA A 4 29.80 -3.95 -18.66
N HIS A 5 28.88 -3.21 -18.05
CA HIS A 5 27.45 -3.47 -18.14
C HIS A 5 27.03 -3.23 -19.61
N ASP A 6 26.66 -4.29 -20.32
CA ASP A 6 26.26 -4.21 -21.72
C ASP A 6 24.87 -3.55 -21.81
N LEU A 7 24.86 -2.25 -22.10
CA LEU A 7 23.65 -1.41 -22.23
C LEU A 7 22.65 -1.94 -23.27
N ARG A 8 23.03 -2.90 -24.14
CA ARG A 8 22.13 -3.52 -25.12
C ARG A 8 21.41 -4.76 -24.59
N ALA A 9 21.82 -5.33 -23.46
CA ALA A 9 21.18 -6.50 -22.88
C ALA A 9 19.79 -6.18 -22.28
N SER A 10 19.62 -4.97 -21.74
CA SER A 10 18.35 -4.47 -21.16
C SER A 10 17.41 -3.80 -22.19
N ALA A 11 17.59 -4.08 -23.49
CA ALA A 11 16.83 -3.44 -24.55
C ALA A 11 15.35 -3.87 -24.57
N THR A 12 14.47 -2.89 -24.80
CA THR A 12 13.06 -3.11 -25.14
C THR A 12 12.96 -4.05 -26.33
N ARG A 13 12.34 -5.22 -26.14
CA ARG A 13 12.09 -6.15 -27.24
C ARG A 13 10.65 -5.97 -27.72
N PRO A 14 10.43 -5.44 -28.94
CA PRO A 14 9.10 -5.39 -29.51
C PRO A 14 8.64 -6.82 -29.79
N THR A 15 7.53 -7.20 -29.16
CA THR A 15 6.81 -8.43 -29.47
C THR A 15 5.49 -8.04 -30.11
N VAL A 16 5.03 -8.81 -31.09
CA VAL A 16 3.71 -8.60 -31.70
C VAL A 16 2.80 -9.71 -31.21
N VAL A 17 1.62 -9.32 -30.73
CA VAL A 17 0.52 -10.22 -30.41
C VAL A 17 -0.73 -9.73 -31.11
N THR A 18 -1.70 -10.59 -31.37
CA THR A 18 -3.00 -10.16 -31.91
C THR A 18 -3.90 -9.62 -30.79
N VAL A 19 -4.95 -8.88 -31.15
CA VAL A 19 -6.00 -8.47 -30.19
C VAL A 19 -6.57 -9.70 -29.47
N ARG A 20 -6.88 -10.76 -30.23
CA ARG A 20 -7.39 -12.01 -29.66
C ARG A 20 -6.43 -12.59 -28.61
N GLU A 21 -5.14 -12.64 -28.92
CA GLU A 21 -4.12 -13.16 -27.99
C GLU A 21 -3.95 -12.29 -26.74
N ALA A 22 -3.97 -10.96 -26.90
CA ALA A 22 -3.84 -10.04 -25.77
C ALA A 22 -5.04 -10.15 -24.81
N LEU A 23 -6.26 -10.22 -25.34
CA LEU A 23 -7.48 -10.40 -24.54
C LEU A 23 -7.51 -11.77 -23.86
N ALA A 24 -7.08 -12.84 -24.54
CA ALA A 24 -6.94 -14.15 -23.91
C ALA A 24 -5.92 -14.13 -22.76
N GLN A 25 -4.78 -13.46 -22.94
CA GLN A 25 -3.78 -13.29 -21.88
C GLN A 25 -4.33 -12.48 -20.69
N LEU A 26 -5.20 -11.50 -20.94
CA LEU A 26 -5.87 -10.72 -19.91
C LEU A 26 -6.84 -11.61 -19.08
N HIS A 27 -7.65 -12.42 -19.74
CA HIS A 27 -8.60 -13.33 -19.08
C HIS A 27 -7.89 -14.46 -18.29
N ASP A 28 -6.81 -15.01 -18.83
CA ASP A 28 -6.05 -16.10 -18.20
C ASP A 28 -5.05 -15.59 -17.12
N GLY A 29 -5.01 -14.28 -16.86
CA GLY A 29 -4.13 -13.66 -15.85
C GLY A 29 -2.65 -13.58 -16.23
N LYS A 30 -2.28 -13.97 -17.47
CA LYS A 30 -0.91 -13.85 -17.99
C LYS A 30 -0.50 -12.41 -18.28
N LEU A 31 -1.49 -11.56 -18.58
CA LEU A 31 -1.36 -10.11 -18.68
C LEU A 31 -2.29 -9.50 -17.63
N ARG A 32 -1.76 -8.66 -16.75
CA ARG A 32 -2.52 -7.96 -15.71
C ARG A 32 -2.45 -6.45 -15.92
N GLN A 33 -3.52 -5.75 -15.59
CA GLN A 33 -3.47 -4.29 -15.53
C GLN A 33 -2.77 -3.85 -14.24
N ALA A 34 -1.93 -2.82 -14.31
CA ALA A 34 -1.20 -2.31 -13.14
C ALA A 34 -2.13 -1.69 -12.06
N SER A 35 -3.36 -1.31 -12.42
CA SER A 35 -4.38 -0.76 -11.50
C SER A 35 -5.77 -0.89 -12.12
N GLU A 36 -6.82 -0.94 -11.28
CA GLU A 36 -8.18 -0.68 -11.76
C GLU A 36 -8.33 0.79 -12.21
N PRO A 37 -8.99 1.08 -13.34
CA PRO A 37 -9.22 2.45 -13.78
C PRO A 37 -10.02 3.23 -12.72
N SER A 38 -9.57 4.42 -12.33
CA SER A 38 -10.41 5.32 -11.53
C SER A 38 -11.61 5.79 -12.36
N ILE A 39 -12.77 5.97 -11.73
CA ILE A 39 -14.03 6.41 -12.39
C ILE A 39 -13.85 7.74 -13.16
N SER A 40 -12.92 8.60 -12.72
CA SER A 40 -12.55 9.86 -13.40
C SER A 40 -11.62 9.71 -14.61
N ALA A 41 -11.22 8.48 -14.97
CA ALA A 41 -10.18 8.17 -15.94
C ALA A 41 -10.63 7.28 -17.11
N GLU A 42 -11.94 7.06 -17.30
CA GLU A 42 -12.48 6.33 -18.46
C GLU A 42 -12.33 7.14 -19.75
N TRP A 43 -12.07 6.45 -20.88
CA TRP A 43 -12.14 7.10 -22.19
C TRP A 43 -13.59 7.42 -22.53
N SER A 44 -13.84 8.63 -23.03
CA SER A 44 -15.12 8.97 -23.64
C SER A 44 -15.42 8.05 -24.83
N ASP A 45 -16.70 7.83 -25.12
CA ASP A 45 -17.16 7.02 -26.26
C ASP A 45 -16.49 7.45 -27.57
N HIS A 46 -16.26 8.76 -27.75
CA HIS A 46 -15.53 9.27 -28.91
C HIS A 46 -14.11 8.67 -29.05
N HIS A 47 -13.32 8.59 -27.98
CA HIS A 47 -11.98 7.99 -28.02
C HIS A 47 -12.05 6.48 -28.28
N LYS A 48 -13.04 5.78 -27.71
CA LYS A 48 -13.26 4.36 -27.96
C LYS A 48 -13.62 4.11 -29.43
N HIS A 49 -14.53 4.91 -30.01
CA HIS A 49 -14.91 4.81 -31.42
C HIS A 49 -13.74 5.12 -32.37
N VAL A 50 -12.93 6.14 -32.08
CA VAL A 50 -11.73 6.47 -32.88
C VAL A 50 -10.70 5.34 -32.83
N LEU A 51 -10.53 4.67 -31.69
CA LEU A 51 -9.69 3.48 -31.58
C LEU A 51 -10.19 2.36 -32.50
N LEU A 52 -11.47 2.01 -32.41
CA LEU A 52 -12.06 0.92 -33.19
C LEU A 52 -11.99 1.20 -34.70
N ASP A 53 -12.27 2.42 -35.11
CA ASP A 53 -12.15 2.84 -36.51
C ASP A 53 -10.70 2.72 -37.01
N SER A 54 -9.72 3.11 -36.19
CA SER A 54 -8.30 2.95 -36.50
C SER A 54 -7.90 1.48 -36.65
N VAL A 55 -8.39 0.60 -35.76
CA VAL A 55 -8.17 -0.85 -35.84
C VAL A 55 -8.75 -1.43 -37.12
N LEU A 56 -10.01 -1.11 -37.43
CA LEU A 56 -10.70 -1.63 -38.61
C LEU A 56 -10.09 -1.15 -39.93
N ARG A 57 -9.38 -0.01 -39.92
CA ARG A 57 -8.63 0.53 -41.06
C ARG A 57 -7.19 0.04 -41.15
N GLY A 58 -6.72 -0.70 -40.15
CA GLY A 58 -5.31 -1.09 -40.06
C GLY A 58 -4.36 0.08 -39.79
N TRP A 59 -4.87 1.18 -39.21
CA TRP A 59 -4.06 2.33 -38.82
C TRP A 59 -3.34 2.08 -37.50
N PRO A 60 -2.17 2.70 -37.28
CA PRO A 60 -1.40 2.48 -36.05
C PRO A 60 -2.10 3.09 -34.83
N ILE A 61 -2.37 2.26 -33.80
CA ILE A 61 -3.02 2.70 -32.54
C ILE A 61 -2.05 2.91 -31.36
N GLY A 62 -0.74 2.88 -31.65
CA GLY A 62 0.35 3.02 -30.68
C GLY A 62 0.67 1.71 -29.92
N THR A 63 1.85 1.66 -29.31
CA THR A 63 2.39 0.45 -28.65
C THR A 63 1.82 0.28 -27.24
N LEU A 64 1.65 -0.97 -26.80
CA LEU A 64 1.41 -1.32 -25.40
C LEU A 64 2.74 -1.44 -24.67
N LEU A 65 2.82 -0.91 -23.45
CA LEU A 65 4.02 -1.01 -22.63
C LEU A 65 3.79 -2.03 -21.52
N VAL A 66 4.66 -3.03 -21.42
CA VAL A 66 4.54 -4.09 -20.43
C VAL A 66 5.83 -4.28 -19.65
N ALA A 67 5.70 -4.51 -18.34
CA ALA A 67 6.77 -5.02 -17.49
C ALA A 67 6.60 -6.52 -17.31
N ARG A 68 7.71 -7.27 -17.35
CA ARG A 68 7.72 -8.69 -17.05
C ARG A 68 8.00 -8.90 -15.57
N GLU A 69 7.19 -9.73 -14.91
CA GLU A 69 7.42 -10.14 -13.53
C GLU A 69 8.27 -11.42 -13.45
N ALA A 70 8.80 -11.72 -12.26
CA ALA A 70 9.70 -12.85 -12.02
C ALA A 70 9.04 -14.21 -12.30
N ASP A 71 7.72 -14.31 -12.16
CA ASP A 71 6.92 -15.50 -12.45
C ASP A 71 6.62 -15.67 -13.96
N GLY A 72 7.07 -14.73 -14.80
CA GLY A 72 6.85 -14.71 -16.24
C GLY A 72 5.52 -14.09 -16.68
N SER A 73 4.68 -13.63 -15.75
CA SER A 73 3.50 -12.83 -16.04
C SER A 73 3.90 -11.41 -16.49
N ARG A 74 2.97 -10.70 -17.12
CA ARG A 74 3.18 -9.35 -17.64
C ARG A 74 2.22 -8.37 -16.98
N VAL A 75 2.73 -7.19 -16.64
CA VAL A 75 1.94 -6.06 -16.15
C VAL A 75 1.88 -4.97 -17.21
N LEU A 76 0.67 -4.61 -17.61
CA LEU A 76 0.39 -3.52 -18.54
C LEU A 76 0.59 -2.18 -17.85
N LEU A 77 1.65 -1.48 -18.23
CA LEU A 77 2.05 -0.16 -17.72
C LEU A 77 1.40 0.99 -18.51
N ASP A 78 1.21 0.81 -19.81
CA ASP A 78 0.52 1.76 -20.69
C ASP A 78 -0.34 1.05 -21.74
N GLY A 79 -1.47 1.67 -22.06
CA GLY A 79 -2.41 1.16 -23.06
C GLY A 79 -3.60 0.41 -22.47
N GLN A 80 -3.83 0.51 -21.15
CA GLN A 80 -4.96 -0.10 -20.46
C GLN A 80 -6.29 0.33 -21.08
N ARG A 81 -6.44 1.63 -21.37
CA ARG A 81 -7.67 2.16 -21.98
C ARG A 81 -7.95 1.61 -23.38
N ARG A 82 -6.89 1.39 -24.17
CA ARG A 82 -7.01 0.77 -25.49
C ARG A 82 -7.48 -0.66 -25.37
N LEU A 83 -6.83 -1.43 -24.49
CA LEU A 83 -7.17 -2.84 -24.31
C LEU A 83 -8.58 -3.01 -23.72
N ALA A 84 -8.96 -2.16 -22.76
CA ALA A 84 -10.31 -2.15 -22.19
C ALA A 84 -11.39 -1.80 -23.23
N ALA A 85 -11.17 -0.80 -24.08
CA ALA A 85 -12.12 -0.46 -25.14
C ALA A 85 -12.28 -1.58 -26.19
N LEU A 86 -11.19 -2.30 -26.50
CA LEU A 86 -11.24 -3.47 -27.38
C LEU A 86 -12.01 -4.62 -26.72
N GLU A 87 -11.77 -4.88 -25.44
CA GLU A 87 -12.49 -5.89 -24.65
C GLU A 87 -13.99 -5.59 -24.58
N GLU A 88 -14.35 -4.34 -24.28
CA GLU A 88 -15.74 -3.84 -24.23
C GLU A 88 -16.45 -4.05 -25.57
N PHE A 89 -15.77 -3.76 -26.69
CA PHE A 89 -16.34 -4.00 -28.02
C PHE A 89 -16.53 -5.49 -28.31
N VAL A 90 -15.51 -6.32 -28.05
CA VAL A 90 -15.55 -7.77 -28.32
C VAL A 90 -16.62 -8.48 -27.48
N ARG A 91 -16.85 -8.02 -26.24
CA ARG A 91 -17.92 -8.48 -25.36
C ARG A 91 -19.32 -8.03 -25.81
N GLY A 92 -19.40 -7.02 -26.67
CA GLY A 92 -20.62 -6.51 -27.27
C GLY A 92 -21.26 -5.33 -26.52
N ASP A 93 -20.55 -4.71 -25.59
CA ASP A 93 -21.04 -3.58 -24.79
C ASP A 93 -20.86 -2.21 -25.47
N LEU A 94 -20.03 -2.16 -26.51
CA LEU A 94 -19.79 -0.97 -27.33
C LEU A 94 -20.32 -1.18 -28.76
N LEU A 95 -20.94 -0.15 -29.34
CA LEU A 95 -21.44 -0.16 -30.72
C LEU A 95 -20.41 0.46 -31.68
N LEU A 96 -20.36 -0.02 -32.91
CA LEU A 96 -19.50 0.55 -33.95
C LEU A 96 -20.05 1.90 -34.44
N ASP A 97 -19.23 2.95 -34.46
CA ASP A 97 -19.52 4.22 -35.15
C ASP A 97 -18.96 4.19 -36.57
N GLY A 98 -19.84 3.98 -37.56
CA GLY A 98 -19.49 3.92 -38.97
C GLY A 98 -19.41 5.29 -39.65
N LYS A 99 -19.64 6.39 -38.91
CA LYS A 99 -19.77 7.75 -39.45
C LYS A 99 -18.48 8.56 -39.38
N LEU A 100 -17.42 8.01 -38.77
CA LEU A 100 -16.13 8.67 -38.65
C LEU A 100 -15.49 8.95 -40.02
N THR A 101 -14.71 10.03 -40.06
CA THR A 101 -14.05 10.52 -41.29
C THR A 101 -12.62 9.96 -41.37
N PRO A 102 -12.17 9.51 -42.55
CA PRO A 102 -12.81 9.55 -43.86
C PRO A 102 -13.85 8.44 -44.06
N PRO A 103 -14.95 8.70 -44.78
CA PRO A 103 -16.04 7.73 -44.91
C PRO A 103 -15.61 6.46 -45.67
N VAL A 104 -15.95 5.30 -45.12
CA VAL A 104 -15.73 3.98 -45.73
C VAL A 104 -17.07 3.26 -45.76
N ARG A 105 -17.40 2.68 -46.92
CA ARG A 105 -18.73 2.10 -47.18
C ARG A 105 -19.03 0.95 -46.23
N GLU A 106 -18.06 0.06 -46.05
CA GLU A 106 -18.15 -1.15 -45.23
C GLU A 106 -18.38 -0.82 -43.75
N LEU A 107 -17.76 0.27 -43.26
CA LEU A 107 -17.95 0.77 -41.90
C LEU A 107 -19.31 1.45 -41.73
N ARG A 108 -19.75 2.25 -42.71
CA ARG A 108 -21.09 2.86 -42.71
C ARG A 108 -22.21 1.83 -42.72
N GLU A 109 -22.07 0.75 -43.50
CA GLU A 109 -23.02 -0.37 -43.54
C GLU A 109 -23.03 -1.19 -42.24
N SER A 110 -22.06 -0.97 -41.36
CA SER A 110 -21.91 -1.64 -40.06
C SER A 110 -22.11 -0.70 -38.87
N ASP A 111 -22.51 0.55 -39.09
CA ASP A 111 -22.87 1.51 -38.06
C ASP A 111 -23.93 0.96 -37.09
N GLY A 112 -23.71 1.12 -35.79
CA GLY A 112 -24.60 0.67 -34.73
C GLY A 112 -24.59 -0.84 -34.44
N LYS A 113 -23.70 -1.62 -35.07
CA LYS A 113 -23.57 -3.07 -34.80
C LYS A 113 -22.62 -3.33 -33.63
N THR A 114 -22.93 -4.35 -32.82
CA THR A 114 -21.99 -4.95 -31.87
C THR A 114 -20.98 -5.85 -32.60
N TYR A 115 -19.89 -6.21 -31.94
CA TYR A 115 -18.88 -7.12 -32.49
C TYR A 115 -19.50 -8.41 -33.08
N HIS A 116 -20.44 -9.05 -32.36
CA HIS A 116 -21.08 -10.29 -32.82
C HIS A 116 -21.97 -10.12 -34.05
N ALA A 117 -22.49 -8.91 -34.30
CA ALA A 117 -23.32 -8.59 -35.46
C ALA A 117 -22.51 -8.14 -36.69
N LEU A 118 -21.19 -7.98 -36.57
CA LEU A 118 -20.34 -7.58 -37.68
C LEU A 118 -20.16 -8.69 -38.74
N PRO A 119 -19.98 -8.31 -40.03
CA PRO A 119 -19.50 -9.23 -41.05
C PRO A 119 -18.23 -9.95 -40.61
N GLN A 120 -18.08 -11.22 -41.00
CA GLN A 120 -16.93 -12.05 -40.61
C GLN A 120 -15.58 -11.40 -40.96
N GLY A 121 -15.49 -10.70 -42.09
CA GLY A 121 -14.29 -9.97 -42.49
C GLY A 121 -13.86 -8.92 -41.46
N LEU A 122 -14.79 -8.09 -40.97
CA LEU A 122 -14.49 -7.06 -39.98
C LEU A 122 -14.14 -7.63 -38.61
N ARG A 123 -14.79 -8.74 -38.21
CA ARG A 123 -14.41 -9.45 -36.97
C ARG A 123 -12.99 -10.00 -37.04
N THR A 124 -12.63 -10.60 -38.18
CA THR A 124 -11.28 -11.11 -38.42
C THR A 124 -10.25 -9.98 -38.39
N THR A 125 -10.56 -8.83 -39.00
CA THR A 125 -9.70 -7.63 -38.94
C THR A 125 -9.42 -7.19 -37.51
N ILE A 126 -10.43 -7.20 -36.64
CA ILE A 126 -10.25 -6.83 -35.22
C ILE A 126 -9.41 -7.88 -34.50
N ASP A 127 -9.79 -9.16 -34.61
CA ASP A 127 -9.14 -10.25 -33.88
C ASP A 127 -7.66 -10.36 -34.19
N ASP A 128 -7.32 -10.24 -35.47
CA ASP A 128 -5.96 -10.43 -35.99
C ASP A 128 -5.16 -9.11 -36.03
N TYR A 129 -5.74 -8.00 -35.55
CA TYR A 129 -5.04 -6.71 -35.53
C TYR A 129 -3.76 -6.81 -34.68
N PRO A 130 -2.58 -6.43 -35.21
CA PRO A 130 -1.32 -6.58 -34.51
C PRO A 130 -1.13 -5.49 -33.44
N LEU A 131 -1.03 -5.91 -32.18
CA LEU A 131 -0.63 -5.10 -31.04
C LEU A 131 0.87 -5.24 -30.82
N VAL A 132 1.58 -4.12 -30.86
CA VAL A 132 3.01 -4.07 -30.57
C VAL A 132 3.21 -3.88 -29.06
N LEU A 133 3.77 -4.89 -28.40
CA LEU A 133 4.17 -4.86 -27.00
C LEU A 133 5.64 -4.49 -26.91
N LEU A 134 5.93 -3.40 -26.22
CA LEU A 134 7.28 -3.06 -25.80
C LEU A 134 7.49 -3.66 -24.42
N GLU A 135 8.27 -4.74 -24.36
CA GLU A 135 8.58 -5.42 -23.11
C GLU A 135 9.84 -4.80 -22.49
N LEU A 136 9.68 -4.27 -21.28
CA LEU A 136 10.77 -3.72 -20.47
C LEU A 136 11.38 -4.86 -19.66
N ASN A 137 12.51 -5.39 -20.14
CA ASN A 137 13.22 -6.52 -19.53
C ASN A 137 14.32 -6.03 -18.61
N GLU A 138 14.36 -6.55 -17.38
CA GLU A 138 15.52 -6.41 -16.47
C GLU A 138 16.02 -4.97 -16.29
N LEU A 139 15.15 -3.97 -16.46
CA LEU A 139 15.51 -2.58 -16.25
C LEU A 139 15.54 -2.30 -14.74
N PRO A 140 16.64 -1.72 -14.22
CA PRO A 140 16.63 -1.13 -12.90
C PRO A 140 15.44 -0.15 -12.78
N PRO A 141 14.76 -0.07 -11.62
CA PRO A 141 13.59 0.80 -11.44
C PRO A 141 13.80 2.26 -11.91
N ALA A 142 15.02 2.79 -11.78
CA ALA A 142 15.40 4.13 -12.24
C ALA A 142 15.43 4.30 -13.78
N GLU A 143 15.78 3.25 -14.52
CA GLU A 143 15.80 3.26 -15.99
C GLU A 143 14.41 3.02 -16.57
N LEU A 144 13.64 2.11 -15.95
CA LEU A 144 12.23 1.90 -16.23
C LEU A 144 11.44 3.22 -16.13
N ARG A 145 11.69 3.97 -15.06
CA ARG A 145 11.14 5.32 -14.83
C ARG A 145 11.44 6.28 -15.98
N THR A 146 12.70 6.34 -16.43
CA THR A 146 13.12 7.24 -17.52
C THR A 146 12.49 6.85 -18.85
N ALA A 147 12.36 5.55 -19.12
CA ALA A 147 11.70 5.04 -20.32
C ALA A 147 10.20 5.40 -20.34
N VAL A 148 9.48 5.18 -19.23
CA VAL A 148 8.05 5.49 -19.10
C VAL A 148 7.78 7.00 -19.21
N LEU A 149 8.60 7.85 -18.58
CA LEU A 149 8.48 9.33 -18.67
C LEU A 149 8.63 9.87 -20.10
N ARG A 150 9.54 9.29 -20.87
CA ARG A 150 9.79 9.70 -22.26
C ARG A 150 8.67 9.25 -23.21
N LEU A 151 7.95 8.19 -22.86
CA LEU A 151 6.88 7.64 -23.69
C LEU A 151 5.56 8.42 -23.56
N ASN A 152 5.29 9.04 -22.41
CA ASN A 152 4.05 9.78 -22.15
C ASN A 152 4.28 11.24 -21.71
N PRO A 153 4.79 12.12 -22.60
CA PRO A 153 4.99 13.53 -22.25
C PRO A 153 3.68 14.32 -22.06
N HIS A 154 2.54 13.84 -22.59
CA HIS A 154 1.27 14.58 -22.61
C HIS A 154 0.00 13.77 -22.25
N GLY A 155 0.14 12.50 -21.82
CA GLY A 155 -0.99 11.63 -21.43
C GLY A 155 -0.80 11.13 -20.00
N GLY A 156 -1.65 11.59 -19.08
CA GLY A 156 -1.46 11.40 -17.63
C GLY A 156 -1.29 9.94 -17.20
N LEU A 157 -0.16 9.66 -16.55
CA LEU A 157 0.12 8.41 -15.85
C LEU A 157 -0.97 8.15 -14.78
N THR A 158 -1.32 6.86 -14.59
CA THR A 158 -2.12 6.39 -13.45
C THR A 158 -1.45 6.78 -12.12
N GLU A 159 -2.17 6.85 -11.00
CA GLU A 159 -1.57 7.27 -9.71
C GLU A 159 -0.41 6.33 -9.27
N ALA A 160 -0.58 5.02 -9.41
CA ALA A 160 0.50 4.06 -9.18
C ALA A 160 1.64 4.19 -10.20
N GLY A 161 1.34 4.41 -11.49
CA GLY A 161 2.35 4.67 -12.52
C GLY A 161 3.10 5.97 -12.29
N ARG A 162 2.43 6.98 -11.74
CA ARG A 162 2.98 8.28 -11.34
C ARG A 162 3.83 8.16 -10.09
N MET A 163 3.44 7.35 -9.09
CA MET A 163 4.27 7.03 -7.93
C MET A 163 5.51 6.21 -8.32
N LEU A 164 5.39 5.30 -9.30
CA LEU A 164 6.52 4.57 -9.85
C LEU A 164 7.51 5.49 -10.59
N VAL A 165 6.97 6.52 -11.27
CA VAL A 165 7.67 7.41 -12.17
C VAL A 165 8.23 8.67 -11.51
N GLU A 166 7.59 9.17 -10.47
CA GLU A 166 7.98 10.42 -9.79
C GLU A 166 8.75 10.16 -8.49
N SER A 167 8.97 8.89 -8.10
CA SER A 167 9.77 8.54 -6.92
C SER A 167 11.19 9.11 -7.02
N GLY A 168 11.50 10.05 -6.12
CA GLY A 168 12.86 10.53 -5.88
C GLY A 168 13.64 9.52 -5.04
N SER A 169 14.81 9.92 -4.51
CA SER A 169 15.68 9.04 -3.72
C SER A 169 14.95 8.42 -2.51
N PHE A 170 14.08 9.19 -1.84
CA PHE A 170 13.27 8.69 -0.74
C PHE A 170 12.25 7.63 -1.19
N GLY A 171 11.52 7.89 -2.29
CA GLY A 171 10.59 6.91 -2.86
C GLY A 171 11.29 5.61 -3.29
N GLU A 172 12.53 5.69 -3.80
CA GLU A 172 13.33 4.49 -4.09
C GLU A 172 13.70 3.71 -2.82
N GLN A 173 14.13 4.39 -1.75
CA GLN A 173 14.40 3.74 -0.47
C GLN A 173 13.17 3.02 0.08
N VAL A 174 11.99 3.64 0.00
CA VAL A 174 10.72 3.02 0.40
C VAL A 174 10.46 1.77 -0.41
N ARG A 175 10.62 1.81 -1.74
CA ARG A 175 10.38 0.65 -2.62
C ARG A 175 11.34 -0.50 -2.35
N VAL A 176 12.63 -0.21 -2.17
CA VAL A 176 13.63 -1.22 -1.81
C VAL A 176 13.26 -1.88 -0.48
N LEU A 177 12.79 -1.09 0.49
CA LEU A 177 12.38 -1.61 1.79
C LEU A 177 11.07 -2.42 1.71
N VAL A 178 10.10 -2.02 0.90
CA VAL A 178 8.87 -2.81 0.64
C VAL A 178 9.22 -4.14 -0.01
N ALA A 179 10.11 -4.16 -1.00
CA ALA A 179 10.56 -5.38 -1.65
C ALA A 179 11.27 -6.32 -0.65
N ALA A 180 12.17 -5.78 0.18
CA ALA A 180 12.82 -6.55 1.23
C ALA A 180 11.82 -7.07 2.28
N ALA A 181 10.80 -6.28 2.63
CA ALA A 181 9.75 -6.69 3.54
C ALA A 181 8.90 -7.84 2.98
N ALA A 182 8.63 -7.86 1.67
CA ALA A 182 7.98 -8.99 1.01
C ALA A 182 8.80 -10.28 1.18
N ASP A 183 10.13 -10.21 1.02
CA ASP A 183 11.03 -11.34 1.28
C ASP A 183 11.04 -11.79 2.76
N TRP A 184 10.72 -10.88 3.70
CA TRP A 184 10.53 -11.19 5.12
C TRP A 184 9.13 -11.71 5.46
N GLY A 185 8.28 -11.93 4.44
CA GLY A 185 6.94 -12.47 4.58
C GLY A 185 5.85 -11.41 4.77
N MET A 186 6.11 -10.14 4.41
CA MET A 186 5.06 -9.12 4.32
C MET A 186 4.15 -9.42 3.13
N GLY A 187 2.95 -9.91 3.42
CA GLY A 187 1.93 -10.21 2.42
C GLY A 187 0.56 -10.41 3.06
N GLU A 188 -0.49 -10.33 2.25
CA GLU A 188 -1.89 -10.35 2.69
C GLU A 188 -2.22 -11.49 3.65
N GLU A 189 -1.75 -12.70 3.33
CA GLU A 189 -1.99 -13.90 4.13
C GLU A 189 -1.46 -13.79 5.56
N ARG A 190 -0.38 -13.04 5.76
CA ARG A 190 0.32 -12.95 7.05
C ARG A 190 -0.02 -11.68 7.81
N ILE A 191 -0.06 -10.53 7.13
CA ILE A 191 -0.33 -9.24 7.78
C ILE A 191 -1.82 -8.87 7.75
N GLY A 192 -2.63 -9.41 6.85
CA GLY A 192 -4.08 -9.19 6.78
C GLY A 192 -4.60 -8.22 5.74
N PHE A 193 -3.72 -7.60 4.93
CA PHE A 193 -4.13 -6.79 3.78
C PHE A 193 -3.05 -6.82 2.68
N GLY A 194 -3.46 -6.80 1.42
CA GLY A 194 -2.55 -6.77 0.27
C GLY A 194 -1.97 -5.37 -0.01
N ASN A 195 -0.98 -5.28 -0.92
CA ASN A 195 -0.38 -4.01 -1.31
C ASN A 195 -1.23 -3.21 -2.33
N VAL A 196 -2.55 -3.21 -2.16
CA VAL A 196 -3.46 -2.50 -3.07
C VAL A 196 -3.32 -0.99 -2.86
N GLY A 197 -3.09 -0.26 -3.95
CA GLY A 197 -2.91 1.19 -3.93
C GLY A 197 -1.66 1.63 -3.17
N LEU A 198 -0.59 0.82 -3.20
CA LEU A 198 0.70 1.12 -2.54
C LEU A 198 0.56 1.32 -1.01
N ALA A 199 -0.28 0.46 -0.42
CA ALA A 199 -0.56 0.48 1.01
C ALA A 199 0.69 0.28 1.88
N TYR A 200 1.64 -0.54 1.41
CA TYR A 200 2.86 -0.86 2.14
C TYR A 200 3.82 0.34 2.07
N GLU A 201 3.91 0.98 0.90
CA GLU A 201 4.66 2.22 0.70
C GLU A 201 4.12 3.35 1.60
N ASP A 202 2.79 3.53 1.71
CA ASP A 202 2.20 4.54 2.61
C ASP A 202 2.59 4.30 4.06
N VAL A 203 2.47 3.07 4.57
CA VAL A 203 2.84 2.75 5.96
C VAL A 203 4.34 2.94 6.18
N ILE A 204 5.18 2.36 5.33
CA ILE A 204 6.64 2.40 5.51
C ILE A 204 7.19 3.83 5.37
N SER A 205 6.66 4.63 4.45
CA SER A 205 7.06 6.03 4.30
C SER A 205 6.71 6.88 5.52
N ARG A 206 5.54 6.68 6.13
CA ARG A 206 5.16 7.34 7.40
C ARG A 206 6.08 6.95 8.55
N VAL A 207 6.45 5.67 8.64
CA VAL A 207 7.42 5.21 9.64
C VAL A 207 8.76 5.92 9.44
N LEU A 208 9.30 5.94 8.23
CA LEU A 208 10.57 6.61 7.92
C LEU A 208 10.54 8.10 8.28
N VAL A 209 9.45 8.80 7.97
CA VAL A 209 9.26 10.21 8.34
C VAL A 209 9.24 10.39 9.86
N ALA A 210 8.57 9.51 10.61
CA ALA A 210 8.57 9.55 12.07
C ALA A 210 9.95 9.30 12.68
N VAL A 211 10.70 8.34 12.13
CA VAL A 211 12.03 7.97 12.61
C VAL A 211 13.05 9.07 12.32
N GLU A 212 12.99 9.67 11.12
CA GLU A 212 13.81 10.81 10.73
C GLU A 212 13.54 12.03 11.61
N ALA A 213 12.27 12.33 11.86
CA ALA A 213 11.88 13.45 12.71
C ALA A 213 12.11 13.19 14.21
N GLY A 214 12.32 11.92 14.61
CA GLY A 214 12.36 11.51 16.00
C GLY A 214 11.03 11.73 16.72
N SER A 215 9.90 11.62 16.01
CA SER A 215 8.58 11.90 16.57
C SER A 215 7.47 11.04 15.97
N VAL A 216 6.69 10.38 16.82
CA VAL A 216 5.46 9.63 16.44
C VAL A 216 4.47 10.53 15.71
N GLN A 217 4.38 11.81 16.09
CA GLN A 217 3.45 12.76 15.50
C GLN A 217 3.74 12.98 14.00
N ALA A 218 5.00 12.85 13.58
CA ALA A 218 5.38 13.04 12.18
C ALA A 218 4.88 11.92 11.26
N ALA A 219 4.48 10.74 11.79
CA ALA A 219 3.82 9.70 10.98
C ALA A 219 2.43 10.12 10.46
N ALA A 220 1.81 11.11 11.11
CA ALA A 220 0.51 11.68 10.73
C ALA A 220 0.60 12.74 9.62
N VAL A 221 1.73 12.79 8.90
CA VAL A 221 1.93 13.65 7.73
C VAL A 221 0.79 13.48 6.71
N GLY A 222 0.29 14.60 6.18
CA GLY A 222 -0.82 14.58 5.22
C GLY A 222 -0.44 13.92 3.90
N SER A 223 -1.40 13.33 3.19
CA SER A 223 -1.13 12.59 1.94
C SER A 223 -0.43 13.44 0.87
N GLU A 224 -0.74 14.73 0.77
CA GLU A 224 -0.05 15.64 -0.16
C GLU A 224 1.43 15.80 0.20
N GLN A 225 1.72 16.04 1.48
CA GLN A 225 3.09 16.19 1.99
C GLN A 225 3.88 14.89 1.85
N LEU A 226 3.26 13.75 2.14
CA LEU A 226 3.86 12.43 1.97
C LEU A 226 4.16 12.13 0.49
N ASN A 227 3.23 12.46 -0.41
CA ASN A 227 3.45 12.33 -1.85
C ASN A 227 4.59 13.23 -2.33
N ASN A 228 4.68 14.47 -1.83
CA ASN A 228 5.81 15.35 -2.14
C ASN A 228 7.13 14.79 -1.60
N ARG A 229 7.12 14.17 -0.41
CA ARG A 229 8.29 13.50 0.18
C ARG A 229 8.73 12.29 -0.65
N LEU A 230 7.79 11.46 -1.11
CA LEU A 230 8.03 10.32 -2.02
C LEU A 230 8.71 10.75 -3.32
N ARG A 231 8.40 11.96 -3.82
CA ARG A 231 9.04 12.52 -5.01
C ARG A 231 10.36 13.23 -4.75
N SER A 232 10.71 13.47 -3.49
CA SER A 232 11.88 14.25 -3.14
C SER A 232 13.18 13.49 -3.42
N ALA A 233 14.20 14.20 -3.90
CA ALA A 233 15.55 13.67 -4.07
C ALA A 233 16.30 13.48 -2.73
N ASP A 234 15.70 13.97 -1.64
CA ASP A 234 16.24 13.95 -0.31
C ASP A 234 15.80 12.66 0.39
N ALA A 235 16.67 11.66 0.37
CA ALA A 235 16.49 10.38 1.02
C ALA A 235 16.74 10.50 2.54
N VAL A 236 16.15 9.61 3.34
CA VAL A 236 16.57 9.52 4.75
C VAL A 236 18.00 9.00 4.82
N ALA A 237 18.69 9.30 5.91
CA ALA A 237 20.02 8.76 6.16
C ALA A 237 19.98 7.22 6.27
N ASP A 238 21.07 6.56 5.86
CA ASP A 238 21.14 5.08 5.84
C ASP A 238 20.86 4.46 7.22
N HIS A 239 21.32 5.08 8.31
CA HIS A 239 21.05 4.58 9.66
C HIS A 239 19.56 4.62 10.01
N THR A 240 18.82 5.65 9.58
CA THR A 240 17.37 5.76 9.75
C THR A 240 16.66 4.64 8.97
N ARG A 241 17.08 4.43 7.72
CA ARG A 241 16.55 3.34 6.87
C ARG A 241 16.81 1.98 7.51
N ASP A 242 18.03 1.73 7.95
CA ASP A 242 18.45 0.45 8.53
C ASP A 242 17.74 0.16 9.84
N GLU A 243 17.53 1.18 10.67
CA GLU A 243 16.75 1.07 11.89
C GLU A 243 15.28 0.66 11.61
N VAL A 244 14.64 1.29 10.62
CA VAL A 244 13.27 0.91 10.22
C VAL A 244 13.25 -0.49 9.62
N ALA A 245 14.24 -0.83 8.80
CA ALA A 245 14.37 -2.16 8.21
C ALA A 245 14.50 -3.25 9.28
N ASP A 246 15.37 -3.05 10.27
CA ASP A 246 15.56 -3.99 11.37
C ASP A 246 14.32 -4.12 12.25
N ALA A 247 13.63 -3.01 12.53
CA ALA A 247 12.38 -3.04 13.28
C ALA A 247 11.27 -3.78 12.52
N LEU A 248 11.09 -3.47 11.24
CA LEU A 248 10.11 -4.13 10.39
C LEU A 248 10.40 -5.62 10.24
N LYS A 249 11.66 -5.99 9.99
CA LYS A 249 12.11 -7.39 9.95
C LYS A 249 11.88 -8.10 11.28
N GLY A 250 12.19 -7.46 12.40
CA GLY A 250 11.95 -7.98 13.74
C GLY A 250 10.46 -8.26 14.00
N LEU A 251 9.59 -7.30 13.65
CA LEU A 251 8.14 -7.45 13.74
C LEU A 251 7.64 -8.60 12.85
N LEU A 252 8.06 -8.63 11.59
CA LEU A 252 7.68 -9.67 10.63
C LEU A 252 8.23 -11.04 10.98
N SER A 253 9.28 -11.13 11.80
CA SER A 253 9.84 -12.41 12.25
C SER A 253 9.11 -13.00 13.46
N LEU A 254 8.11 -12.31 14.01
CA LEU A 254 7.37 -12.78 15.19
C LEU A 254 6.47 -13.98 14.83
N PRO A 255 6.55 -15.10 15.59
CA PRO A 255 5.64 -16.24 15.41
C PRO A 255 4.16 -15.89 15.57
N ALA A 256 3.86 -14.84 16.35
CA ALA A 256 2.49 -14.34 16.54
C ALA A 256 1.79 -14.02 15.20
N LEU A 257 2.52 -13.57 14.18
CA LEU A 257 1.94 -13.24 12.87
C LEU A 257 1.46 -14.46 12.08
N ASP A 258 1.94 -15.66 12.44
CA ASP A 258 1.49 -16.90 11.79
C ASP A 258 0.15 -17.39 12.37
N MET A 259 -0.32 -16.78 13.48
CA MET A 259 -1.64 -17.07 14.04
C MET A 259 -2.75 -16.41 13.18
N PRO A 260 -3.78 -17.15 12.73
CA PRO A 260 -4.85 -16.59 11.89
C PRO A 260 -5.61 -15.40 12.51
N ALA A 261 -5.66 -15.36 13.85
CA ALA A 261 -6.35 -14.30 14.58
C ALA A 261 -5.57 -12.97 14.62
N VAL A 262 -4.24 -13.02 14.46
CA VAL A 262 -3.37 -11.84 14.46
C VAL A 262 -3.32 -11.28 13.04
N ARG A 263 -4.07 -10.21 12.78
CA ARG A 263 -4.08 -9.50 11.48
C ARG A 263 -4.17 -8.00 11.71
N PHE A 264 -3.39 -7.28 10.93
CA PHE A 264 -3.30 -5.84 10.96
C PHE A 264 -4.21 -5.19 9.91
N THR A 265 -4.46 -3.92 10.16
CA THR A 265 -4.90 -2.89 9.23
C THR A 265 -3.72 -1.95 8.96
N LYS A 266 -3.78 -1.08 7.94
CA LYS A 266 -2.70 -0.10 7.69
C LYS A 266 -2.33 0.70 8.96
N PRO A 267 -3.29 1.22 9.75
CA PRO A 267 -2.97 2.00 10.95
C PRO A 267 -2.37 1.19 12.10
N THR A 268 -2.74 -0.09 12.23
CA THR A 268 -2.18 -0.95 13.29
C THR A 268 -0.80 -1.47 12.89
N LEU A 269 -0.53 -1.76 11.62
CA LEU A 269 0.83 -2.03 11.14
C LEU A 269 1.75 -0.83 11.38
N LEU A 270 1.28 0.39 11.07
CA LEU A 270 2.01 1.63 11.38
C LEU A 270 2.33 1.70 12.89
N THR A 271 1.32 1.50 13.74
CA THR A 271 1.49 1.54 15.20
C THR A 271 2.52 0.52 15.68
N TRP A 272 2.41 -0.74 15.28
CA TRP A 272 3.32 -1.79 15.75
C TRP A 272 4.74 -1.64 15.23
N THR A 273 4.91 -1.08 14.03
CA THR A 273 6.25 -0.78 13.51
C THR A 273 6.89 0.36 14.30
N LEU A 274 6.15 1.42 14.63
CA LEU A 274 6.64 2.54 15.46
C LEU A 274 6.98 2.07 16.89
N VAL A 275 6.09 1.28 17.51
CA VAL A 275 6.34 0.66 18.82
C VAL A 275 7.59 -0.21 18.77
N MET A 276 7.78 -1.01 17.71
CA MET A 276 8.98 -1.84 17.55
C MET A 276 10.25 -1.00 17.43
N VAL A 277 10.26 0.05 16.60
CA VAL A 277 11.40 0.98 16.49
C VAL A 277 11.75 1.55 17.86
N HIS A 278 10.76 2.12 18.55
CA HIS A 278 10.98 2.77 19.82
C HIS A 278 11.38 1.77 20.93
N ALA A 279 10.80 0.57 20.94
CA ALA A 279 11.15 -0.48 21.88
C ALA A 279 12.59 -0.98 21.68
N ARG A 280 13.06 -1.07 20.43
CA ARG A 280 14.47 -1.39 20.13
C ARG A 280 15.41 -0.28 20.60
N ARG A 281 15.07 0.99 20.41
CA ARG A 281 15.86 2.12 20.94
C ARG A 281 15.95 2.09 22.46
N ALA A 282 14.82 1.84 23.12
CA ALA A 282 14.70 1.89 24.57
C ALA A 282 15.32 0.65 25.26
N PHE A 283 15.08 -0.54 24.71
CA PHE A 283 15.34 -1.81 25.39
C PHE A 283 16.48 -2.61 24.77
N GLY A 284 16.90 -2.28 23.55
CA GLY A 284 17.92 -3.02 22.81
C GLY A 284 17.40 -4.36 22.26
N ALA A 285 18.34 -5.28 22.02
CA ALA A 285 18.03 -6.61 21.47
C ALA A 285 17.13 -7.42 22.42
N GLY A 286 16.09 -8.07 21.87
CA GLY A 286 15.12 -8.85 22.63
C GLY A 286 13.79 -8.13 22.88
N ALA A 287 13.68 -6.85 22.50
CA ALA A 287 12.41 -6.11 22.52
C ALA A 287 11.29 -6.85 21.74
N GLU A 288 11.65 -7.60 20.70
CA GLU A 288 10.71 -8.34 19.86
C GLU A 288 9.94 -9.41 20.65
N HIS A 289 10.59 -10.08 21.61
CA HIS A 289 9.97 -11.15 22.39
C HIS A 289 8.75 -10.65 23.18
N HIS A 290 8.88 -9.46 23.77
CA HIS A 290 7.81 -8.84 24.53
C HIS A 290 6.65 -8.37 23.66
N LEU A 291 6.97 -7.86 22.47
CA LEU A 291 5.95 -7.47 21.51
C LEU A 291 5.18 -8.69 20.97
N GLY A 292 5.89 -9.79 20.67
CA GLY A 292 5.27 -11.04 20.23
C GLY A 292 4.24 -11.54 21.23
N TYR A 293 4.62 -11.67 22.50
CA TYR A 293 3.72 -12.09 23.57
C TYR A 293 2.50 -11.17 23.73
N LEU A 294 2.69 -9.86 23.57
CA LEU A 294 1.58 -8.92 23.58
C LEU A 294 0.63 -9.15 22.40
N LEU A 295 1.16 -9.28 21.18
CA LEU A 295 0.37 -9.42 19.95
C LEU A 295 -0.48 -10.70 19.92
N GLU A 296 0.02 -11.80 20.50
CA GLU A 296 -0.72 -13.07 20.63
C GLU A 296 -2.04 -12.91 21.40
N TRP A 297 -2.10 -11.95 22.33
CA TRP A 297 -3.31 -11.63 23.07
C TRP A 297 -4.07 -10.43 22.48
N LEU A 298 -3.38 -9.31 22.22
CA LEU A 298 -4.01 -8.04 21.93
C LEU A 298 -4.76 -8.05 20.58
N GLU A 299 -4.14 -8.54 19.50
CA GLU A 299 -4.78 -8.51 18.18
C GLU A 299 -6.04 -9.40 18.09
N PRO A 300 -6.04 -10.64 18.62
CA PRO A 300 -7.25 -11.44 18.67
C PRO A 300 -8.37 -10.79 19.50
N GLU A 301 -8.06 -10.24 20.67
CA GLU A 301 -9.07 -9.58 21.51
C GLU A 301 -9.60 -8.30 20.88
N ARG A 302 -8.73 -7.52 20.24
CA ARG A 302 -9.11 -6.34 19.48
C ARG A 302 -10.11 -6.67 18.37
N ARG A 303 -9.92 -7.78 17.66
CA ARG A 303 -10.85 -8.23 16.60
C ARG A 303 -12.16 -8.77 17.16
N LYS A 304 -12.14 -9.46 18.31
CA LYS A 304 -13.37 -9.90 18.99
C LYS A 304 -14.23 -8.71 19.40
N LEU A 305 -13.62 -7.71 20.05
CA LEU A 305 -14.32 -6.49 20.46
C LEU A 305 -14.90 -5.73 19.26
N ALA A 306 -14.14 -5.62 18.17
CA ALA A 306 -14.64 -5.00 16.92
C ALA A 306 -15.79 -5.78 16.27
N ALA A 307 -15.94 -7.07 16.58
CA ALA A 307 -17.04 -7.92 16.13
C ALA A 307 -18.20 -7.99 17.15
N GLU A 308 -18.21 -7.10 18.16
CA GLU A 308 -19.17 -7.08 19.27
C GLU A 308 -19.21 -8.40 20.07
N LEU A 309 -18.16 -9.20 19.96
CA LEU A 309 -17.95 -10.35 20.82
C LEU A 309 -17.31 -9.83 22.11
N GLY A 310 -17.95 -10.13 23.25
CA GLY A 310 -17.44 -9.73 24.56
C GLY A 310 -15.98 -10.18 24.80
N PRO A 311 -15.26 -9.55 25.75
CA PRO A 311 -13.85 -9.84 25.99
C PRO A 311 -13.67 -11.33 26.27
N GLY A 312 -12.80 -11.98 25.49
CA GLY A 312 -12.64 -13.42 25.51
C GLY A 312 -11.71 -13.87 26.63
N ALA A 313 -10.50 -13.33 26.68
CA ALA A 313 -9.47 -13.72 27.63
C ALA A 313 -8.94 -12.52 28.42
N ALA A 314 -8.77 -12.71 29.75
CA ALA A 314 -8.15 -11.70 30.59
C ALA A 314 -6.73 -11.36 30.08
N PRO A 315 -6.34 -10.06 30.10
CA PRO A 315 -5.04 -9.65 29.61
C PRO A 315 -3.92 -10.26 30.45
N PRO A 316 -2.76 -10.61 29.84
CA PRO A 316 -1.61 -11.17 30.55
C PRO A 316 -0.81 -10.07 31.28
N LEU A 317 -1.48 -9.25 32.09
CA LEU A 317 -0.88 -8.13 32.82
C LEU A 317 -0.14 -8.61 34.06
N ARG A 318 0.96 -7.94 34.37
CA ARG A 318 1.63 -8.05 35.67
C ARG A 318 0.68 -7.62 36.79
N SER A 319 0.87 -8.17 37.99
CA SER A 319 0.04 -7.88 39.16
C SER A 319 -0.14 -6.38 39.44
N ALA A 320 0.91 -5.59 39.20
CA ALA A 320 0.92 -4.14 39.38
C ALA A 320 0.04 -3.34 38.40
N PHE A 321 -0.51 -3.99 37.35
CA PHE A 321 -1.32 -3.35 36.31
C PHE A 321 -2.72 -3.98 36.18
N ARG A 322 -3.15 -4.82 37.14
CA ARG A 322 -4.45 -5.52 37.05
C ARG A 322 -5.67 -4.60 37.01
N GLU A 323 -5.53 -3.38 37.51
CA GLU A 323 -6.58 -2.36 37.56
C GLU A 323 -6.70 -1.56 36.26
N LEU A 324 -5.90 -1.88 35.25
CA LEU A 324 -5.95 -1.20 33.96
C LEU A 324 -7.33 -1.42 33.30
N PRO A 325 -8.03 -0.37 32.82
CA PRO A 325 -9.31 -0.48 32.12
C PRO A 325 -9.11 -0.99 30.68
N TYR A 326 -8.61 -2.23 30.54
CA TYR A 326 -8.13 -2.77 29.26
C TYR A 326 -9.21 -2.83 28.18
N ALA A 327 -10.47 -3.15 28.53
CA ALA A 327 -11.56 -3.22 27.56
C ALA A 327 -11.80 -1.84 26.90
N ALA A 328 -11.94 -0.80 27.72
CA ALA A 328 -12.16 0.56 27.24
C ALA A 328 -10.94 1.09 26.44
N LEU A 329 -9.71 0.73 26.84
CA LEU A 329 -8.51 1.06 26.07
C LEU A 329 -8.46 0.37 24.70
N LEU A 330 -8.89 -0.90 24.61
CA LEU A 330 -8.96 -1.62 23.34
C LEU A 330 -10.07 -1.08 22.43
N GLU A 331 -11.23 -0.74 23.00
CA GLU A 331 -12.32 -0.06 22.28
C GLU A 331 -11.83 1.25 21.68
N ARG A 332 -11.21 2.10 22.51
CA ARG A 332 -10.66 3.37 22.03
C ARG A 332 -9.58 3.18 20.98
N PHE A 333 -8.69 2.21 21.17
CA PHE A 333 -7.65 1.87 20.17
C PHE A 333 -8.25 1.46 18.83
N ASN A 334 -9.33 0.66 18.82
CA ASN A 334 -10.03 0.25 17.61
C ASN A 334 -10.69 1.43 16.91
N GLU A 335 -11.37 2.28 17.66
CA GLU A 335 -12.06 3.45 17.15
C GLU A 335 -11.09 4.38 16.44
N VAL A 336 -9.98 4.76 17.09
CA VAL A 336 -8.98 5.64 16.47
C VAL A 336 -8.14 4.92 15.39
N ALA A 337 -8.18 3.59 15.32
CA ALA A 337 -7.62 2.83 14.20
C ALA A 337 -8.56 2.81 12.98
N ALA A 338 -9.85 3.06 13.17
CA ALA A 338 -10.86 3.06 12.11
C ALA A 338 -11.17 4.49 11.62
N VAL A 339 -11.36 5.45 12.54
CA VAL A 339 -11.79 6.81 12.26
C VAL A 339 -10.62 7.77 12.43
N GLY A 340 -10.38 8.62 11.42
CA GLY A 340 -9.31 9.62 11.48
C GLY A 340 -7.92 9.01 11.70
N ALA A 341 -7.69 7.79 11.21
CA ALA A 341 -6.57 6.97 11.65
C ALA A 341 -5.17 7.56 11.40
N ASN A 342 -5.04 8.55 10.51
CA ASN A 342 -3.78 9.22 10.21
C ASN A 342 -3.69 10.64 10.81
N THR A 343 -4.57 11.02 11.75
CA THR A 343 -4.40 12.28 12.49
C THR A 343 -3.27 12.14 13.53
N PRO A 344 -2.61 13.25 13.90
CA PRO A 344 -1.58 13.24 14.93
C PRO A 344 -2.09 12.66 16.26
N GLU A 345 -3.30 13.03 16.66
CA GLU A 345 -3.92 12.61 17.92
C GLU A 345 -4.19 11.10 17.92
N ALA A 346 -4.77 10.56 16.84
CA ALA A 346 -5.05 9.13 16.71
C ALA A 346 -3.75 8.32 16.71
N THR A 347 -2.71 8.80 16.01
CA THR A 347 -1.42 8.12 15.92
C THR A 347 -0.70 8.09 17.26
N VAL A 348 -0.67 9.22 17.97
CA VAL A 348 -0.09 9.35 19.32
C VAL A 348 -0.84 8.48 20.33
N LEU A 349 -2.18 8.49 20.29
CA LEU A 349 -2.98 7.73 21.23
C LEU A 349 -2.78 6.22 21.04
N ARG A 350 -2.77 5.71 19.81
CA ARG A 350 -2.51 4.29 19.53
C ARG A 350 -1.12 3.87 19.99
N ASP A 351 -0.10 4.68 19.70
CA ASP A 351 1.27 4.41 20.14
C ASP A 351 1.35 4.35 21.68
N ALA A 352 0.74 5.31 22.37
CA ALA A 352 0.71 5.35 23.83
C ALA A 352 -0.02 4.15 24.46
N ILE A 353 -1.17 3.75 23.91
CA ILE A 353 -1.90 2.57 24.36
C ILE A 353 -1.08 1.29 24.11
N GLY A 354 -0.43 1.18 22.94
CA GLY A 354 0.45 0.06 22.62
C GLY A 354 1.60 -0.06 23.64
N TRP A 355 2.23 1.06 23.97
CA TRP A 355 3.26 1.14 25.00
C TRP A 355 2.77 0.82 26.41
N LEU A 356 1.57 1.28 26.78
CA LEU A 356 0.94 0.97 28.06
C LEU A 356 0.77 -0.54 28.22
N PHE A 357 0.25 -1.23 27.21
CA PHE A 357 0.13 -2.69 27.23
C PHE A 357 1.48 -3.40 27.18
N LEU A 358 2.44 -2.92 26.41
CA LEU A 358 3.79 -3.50 26.34
C LEU A 358 4.47 -3.46 27.72
N VAL A 359 4.41 -2.32 28.43
CA VAL A 359 4.97 -2.20 29.78
C VAL A 359 4.19 -3.04 30.79
N ALA A 360 2.85 -3.05 30.69
CA ALA A 360 1.98 -3.76 31.63
C ALA A 360 2.11 -5.29 31.54
N THR A 361 2.36 -5.83 30.34
CA THR A 361 2.65 -7.27 30.12
C THR A 361 4.09 -7.62 30.46
N GLY A 362 4.98 -6.63 30.45
CA GLY A 362 6.30 -6.73 31.06
C GLY A 362 7.49 -6.50 30.15
N GLY A 363 7.29 -5.83 29.02
CA GLY A 363 8.32 -5.62 28.03
C GLY A 363 9.43 -4.65 28.41
N ALA A 364 9.32 -3.96 29.54
CA ALA A 364 10.32 -2.98 29.97
C ALA A 364 11.40 -3.59 30.91
N PRO A 365 12.70 -3.42 30.59
CA PRO A 365 13.81 -3.85 31.44
C PRO A 365 14.03 -2.93 32.65
N SER A 366 13.58 -1.66 32.59
CA SER A 366 13.74 -0.68 33.67
C SER A 366 12.65 0.38 33.67
N ARG A 367 12.26 0.84 34.86
CA ARG A 367 11.30 1.95 35.05
C ARG A 367 11.84 3.33 34.71
N ARG A 368 13.15 3.46 34.49
CA ARG A 368 13.83 4.74 34.24
C ARG A 368 14.02 5.05 32.76
N VAL A 369 13.81 4.06 31.90
CA VAL A 369 14.02 4.18 30.45
C VAL A 369 12.77 4.79 29.82
N SER A 370 12.92 5.82 28.99
CA SER A 370 11.81 6.42 28.26
C SER A 370 11.18 5.39 27.29
N PRO A 371 9.84 5.33 27.13
CA PRO A 371 8.81 6.20 27.73
C PRO A 371 8.19 5.61 29.02
N VAL A 372 8.84 4.66 29.71
CA VAL A 372 8.25 3.96 30.88
C VAL A 372 7.80 4.91 32.00
N PRO A 373 8.53 5.97 32.37
CA PRO A 373 8.02 6.96 33.34
C PRO A 373 6.70 7.60 32.92
N ASP A 374 6.52 7.86 31.62
CA ASP A 374 5.32 8.48 31.06
C ASP A 374 4.16 7.47 31.07
N VAL A 375 4.44 6.21 30.73
CA VAL A 375 3.50 5.10 30.87
C VAL A 375 3.01 4.93 32.30
N LEU A 376 3.90 5.03 33.29
CA LEU A 376 3.52 4.93 34.71
C LEU A 376 2.66 6.13 35.15
N ARG A 377 2.88 7.34 34.59
CA ARG A 377 1.98 8.48 34.84
C ARG A 377 0.61 8.27 34.21
N MET A 378 0.55 7.77 32.97
CA MET A 378 -0.72 7.42 32.33
C MET A 378 -1.49 6.36 33.13
N TYR A 379 -0.80 5.32 33.60
CA TYR A 379 -1.40 4.30 34.46
C TYR A 379 -1.96 4.89 35.77
N ALA A 380 -1.20 5.76 36.43
CA ALA A 380 -1.67 6.42 37.65
C ALA A 380 -2.91 7.30 37.39
N ALA A 381 -2.92 8.05 36.28
CA ALA A 381 -4.07 8.87 35.90
C ALA A 381 -5.33 7.99 35.67
N LEU A 382 -5.20 6.92 34.89
CA LEU A 382 -6.29 5.97 34.61
C LEU A 382 -6.80 5.26 35.88
N THR A 383 -5.94 4.94 36.85
CA THR A 383 -6.37 4.24 38.08
C THR A 383 -6.89 5.20 39.15
N SER A 384 -6.47 6.46 39.14
CA SER A 384 -6.91 7.50 40.08
C SER A 384 -8.29 8.08 39.75
N ALA A 385 -8.80 7.88 38.54
CA ALA A 385 -9.98 8.56 38.03
C ALA A 385 -11.32 8.21 38.74
N GLY A 386 -11.33 7.26 39.69
CA GLY A 386 -12.53 6.83 40.43
C GLY A 386 -13.40 5.82 39.67
N ASP A 387 -14.32 5.15 40.40
CA ASP A 387 -15.11 3.97 39.95
C ASP A 387 -16.15 4.24 38.84
N ALA A 388 -16.24 5.46 38.32
CA ALA A 388 -17.10 5.71 37.16
C ALA A 388 -16.64 4.84 35.96
N PRO A 389 -17.54 4.41 35.07
CA PRO A 389 -17.15 3.69 33.86
C PRO A 389 -16.28 4.57 32.94
N PHE A 390 -15.28 3.98 32.30
CA PHE A 390 -14.49 4.65 31.27
C PHE A 390 -15.31 4.74 29.98
N THR A 391 -15.69 5.95 29.60
CA THR A 391 -16.18 6.26 28.25
C THR A 391 -15.01 6.67 27.35
N GLU A 392 -15.20 6.65 26.02
CA GLU A 392 -14.20 7.10 25.04
C GLU A 392 -13.67 8.51 25.37
N ASP A 393 -14.57 9.48 25.56
CA ASP A 393 -14.23 10.86 25.92
C ASP A 393 -13.40 10.96 27.20
N ARG A 394 -13.66 10.05 28.16
CA ARG A 394 -12.94 10.05 29.45
C ARG A 394 -11.55 9.48 29.32
N ILE A 395 -11.31 8.50 28.45
CA ILE A 395 -9.95 8.00 28.18
C ILE A 395 -9.10 9.12 27.60
N ASP A 396 -9.64 9.81 26.59
CA ASP A 396 -8.95 10.94 25.97
C ASP A 396 -8.67 12.03 27.00
N GLN A 397 -9.70 12.46 27.73
CA GLN A 397 -9.55 13.48 28.76
C GLN A 397 -8.48 13.10 29.78
N VAL A 398 -8.55 11.90 30.36
CA VAL A 398 -7.60 11.47 31.40
C VAL A 398 -6.18 11.37 30.84
N LEU A 399 -5.99 10.84 29.64
CA LEU A 399 -4.64 10.67 29.07
C LEU A 399 -4.02 11.99 28.57
N TRP A 400 -4.83 12.93 28.09
CA TRP A 400 -4.38 14.26 27.62
C TRP A 400 -4.26 15.29 28.74
N GLU A 401 -5.23 15.37 29.65
CA GLU A 401 -5.25 16.36 30.73
C GLU A 401 -4.33 15.96 31.88
N ASP A 402 -4.50 14.74 32.39
CA ASP A 402 -3.84 14.22 33.60
C ASP A 402 -2.66 13.27 33.30
N GLY A 403 -2.61 12.74 32.07
CA GLY A 403 -1.60 11.80 31.61
C GLY A 403 -0.35 12.46 31.01
N ALA A 404 0.39 11.68 30.23
CA ALA A 404 1.64 12.09 29.59
C ALA A 404 1.50 12.40 28.09
N LEU A 405 0.28 12.35 27.51
CA LEU A 405 0.10 12.46 26.06
C LEU A 405 0.54 13.80 25.46
N LYS A 406 0.43 14.91 26.20
CA LYS A 406 0.88 16.24 25.74
C LYS A 406 2.37 16.30 25.35
N SER A 407 3.19 15.45 25.98
CA SER A 407 4.62 15.34 25.68
C SER A 407 4.98 13.99 25.05
N TRP A 408 3.98 13.20 24.66
CA TRP A 408 4.18 11.86 24.11
C TRP A 408 4.61 11.91 22.65
N GLY A 409 5.42 10.93 22.28
CA GLY A 409 5.79 10.69 20.89
C GLY A 409 7.15 11.24 20.51
N GLU A 410 7.81 12.04 21.35
CA GLU A 410 9.18 12.50 21.10
C GLU A 410 10.20 11.42 21.49
N TRP A 411 10.97 10.96 20.51
CA TRP A 411 12.00 9.93 20.66
C TRP A 411 13.34 10.59 20.98
N ARG A 412 13.53 10.97 22.26
CA ARG A 412 14.78 11.55 22.76
C ARG A 412 15.93 10.57 22.88
#